data_AF-A0A243WK73-F1
#
_entry.id   AF-A0A243WK73-F1
#
_cell.length_a   1.000
_cell.length_b   1.000
_cell.length_c   1.000
_cell.angle_alpha   90.00
_cell.angle_beta   90.00
_cell.angle_gamma   90.00
#
_symmetry.space_group_name_H-M   'P 1'
#
loop_
_entity.id
_entity.type
_entity.pdbx_description
1 polymer ?
#
loop_
_entity_poly.entity_id
_entity_poly.type
_entity_poly.pdbx_seq_one_letter_code
_entity_poly.pdbx_strand_id
1 'polypeptide(L)'
;MFITKQLGAAALFLLTALPSFAQTPLKKNEVLLFAYFKGNGEDGLHLASSADGYTWTSLNNDKSYLAPTVSKDKLMRDPCIIRGKDGRFHMVWTTSWKDRGLGHASSTDLVHWTEQQDVPVMMHEATAKNVWAPEITYDAQKDQYLIYWATTIPGRFPQGETAVEGGNNHRIYYTTTKDFKTFSPAQVLYDQGFNVIDATIQPAGKRYVMFLKDETREPVQKNLRVAFADQATGPYSKPSEPITGKYWAEGPTAINLGSQWLVYFDKYTEHKYGAVASTDLEHWTDVSDKVQFPKGTRHGTVLRITKKELARLTNPSK
;
A
#
# COMPACT_ATOMS: atom_id res chain seq x y z
N MET A 1 -5.15 -36.86 65.29
CA MET A 1 -5.49 -35.51 64.77
C MET A 1 -4.16 -34.87 64.38
N PHE A 2 -3.79 -34.57 63.14
CA PHE A 2 -4.52 -34.28 61.91
C PHE A 2 -3.70 -34.81 60.71
N ILE A 3 -4.39 -35.36 59.71
CA ILE A 3 -3.81 -35.69 58.39
C ILE A 3 -4.11 -34.49 57.49
N THR A 4 -3.09 -33.76 57.06
CA THR A 4 -3.22 -32.69 56.06
C THR A 4 -3.07 -33.28 54.65
N LYS A 5 -4.19 -33.37 53.93
CA LYS A 5 -4.22 -33.67 52.49
C LYS A 5 -3.79 -32.41 51.72
N GLN A 6 -2.69 -32.50 50.98
CA GLN A 6 -2.38 -31.54 49.91
C GLN A 6 -3.25 -31.86 48.69
N LEU A 7 -4.15 -30.94 48.33
CA LEU A 7 -4.84 -30.93 47.04
C LEU A 7 -3.96 -30.21 46.02
N GLY A 8 -3.41 -30.94 45.05
CA GLY A 8 -2.74 -30.37 43.90
C GLY A 8 -3.77 -29.74 42.96
N ALA A 9 -3.71 -28.42 42.78
CA ALA A 9 -4.49 -27.72 41.77
C ALA A 9 -3.83 -27.95 40.40
N ALA A 10 -4.50 -28.71 39.53
CA ALA A 10 -4.12 -28.81 38.13
C ALA A 10 -4.47 -27.48 37.43
N ALA A 11 -3.44 -26.72 37.05
CA ALA A 11 -3.61 -25.53 36.23
C ALA A 11 -3.99 -25.96 34.80
N LEU A 12 -5.26 -25.75 34.45
CA LEU A 12 -5.77 -25.97 33.10
C LEU A 12 -5.27 -24.83 32.21
N PHE A 13 -4.21 -25.08 31.43
CA PHE A 13 -3.79 -24.16 30.37
C PHE A 13 -4.86 -24.19 29.26
N LEU A 14 -5.75 -23.21 29.25
CA LEU A 14 -6.56 -22.91 28.06
C LEU A 14 -5.62 -22.40 26.97
N LEU A 15 -5.32 -23.24 25.97
CA LEU A 15 -4.83 -22.74 24.68
C LEU A 15 -5.94 -21.88 24.07
N THR A 16 -5.82 -20.57 24.21
CA THR A 16 -6.58 -19.63 23.40
C THR A 16 -6.12 -19.78 21.96
N ALA A 17 -6.91 -20.48 21.14
CA ALA A 17 -6.71 -20.52 19.70
C ALA A 17 -6.75 -19.07 19.19
N LEU A 18 -5.60 -18.55 18.77
CA LEU A 18 -5.51 -17.23 18.15
C LEU A 18 -6.48 -17.21 16.95
N PRO A 19 -7.25 -16.14 16.76
CA PRO A 19 -8.15 -16.03 15.62
C PRO A 19 -7.34 -16.16 14.33
N SER A 20 -7.48 -17.30 13.65
CA SER A 20 -6.88 -17.51 12.34
C SER A 20 -7.48 -16.50 11.39
N PHE A 21 -6.73 -15.45 11.05
CA PHE A 21 -7.04 -14.60 9.91
C PHE A 21 -7.22 -15.53 8.70
N ALA A 22 -8.27 -15.35 7.90
CA ALA A 22 -8.55 -16.23 6.77
C ALA A 22 -7.42 -16.09 5.73
N GLN A 23 -6.46 -17.01 5.85
CA GLN A 23 -5.29 -17.16 5.01
C GLN A 23 -5.74 -17.68 3.63
N THR A 24 -5.59 -16.88 2.58
CA THR A 24 -5.96 -17.32 1.22
C THR A 24 -4.69 -17.62 0.43
N PRO A 25 -4.32 -18.89 0.18
CA PRO A 25 -3.17 -19.19 -0.68
C PRO A 25 -3.39 -18.69 -2.11
N LEU A 26 -2.32 -18.56 -2.89
CA LEU A 26 -2.46 -18.36 -4.33
C LEU A 26 -3.15 -19.56 -4.96
N LYS A 27 -4.19 -19.32 -5.76
CA LYS A 27 -4.83 -20.40 -6.51
C LYS A 27 -3.91 -20.91 -7.62
N LYS A 28 -4.11 -22.16 -8.06
CA LYS A 28 -3.31 -22.79 -9.13
C LYS A 28 -3.28 -21.96 -10.43
N ASN A 29 -4.33 -21.19 -10.71
CA ASN A 29 -4.47 -20.33 -11.87
C ASN A 29 -4.10 -18.85 -11.62
N GLU A 30 -3.63 -18.50 -10.42
CA GLU A 30 -3.20 -17.15 -10.05
C GLU A 30 -1.66 -17.02 -10.10
N VAL A 31 -1.22 -15.78 -10.25
CA VAL A 31 0.16 -15.30 -10.13
C VAL A 31 0.12 -13.89 -9.53
N LEU A 32 1.25 -13.39 -9.07
CA LEU A 32 1.38 -12.03 -8.59
C LEU A 32 1.83 -11.10 -9.72
N LEU A 33 1.29 -9.89 -9.71
CA LEU A 33 1.72 -8.77 -10.51
C LEU A 33 2.22 -7.66 -9.56
N PHE A 34 3.25 -6.94 -9.97
CA PHE A 34 3.74 -5.75 -9.30
C PHE A 34 3.68 -4.59 -10.29
N ALA A 35 2.92 -3.55 -9.95
CA ALA A 35 2.89 -2.29 -10.70
C ALA A 35 3.88 -1.33 -10.08
N TYR A 36 4.81 -0.78 -10.87
CA TYR A 36 5.85 0.13 -10.37
C TYR A 36 6.19 1.21 -11.38
N PHE A 37 6.99 2.17 -10.94
CA PHE A 37 7.60 3.16 -11.82
C PHE A 37 9.13 3.12 -11.67
N LYS A 38 9.81 3.81 -12.58
CA LYS A 38 11.27 3.97 -12.58
C LYS A 38 11.64 5.45 -12.59
N GLY A 39 12.86 5.78 -12.17
CA GLY A 39 13.34 7.17 -12.17
C GLY A 39 12.45 8.07 -11.31
N ASN A 40 11.88 9.11 -11.92
CA ASN A 40 10.90 9.99 -11.29
C ASN A 40 9.46 9.75 -11.79
N GLY A 41 9.23 8.70 -12.58
CA GLY A 41 7.91 8.33 -13.11
C GLY A 41 7.58 8.95 -14.47
N GLU A 42 8.58 9.45 -15.19
CA GLU A 42 8.39 10.10 -16.50
C GLU A 42 8.00 9.09 -17.60
N ASP A 43 8.48 7.86 -17.52
CA ASP A 43 8.21 6.80 -18.52
C ASP A 43 6.85 6.12 -18.32
N GLY A 44 6.34 6.10 -17.08
CA GLY A 44 5.01 5.57 -16.78
C GLY A 44 4.98 4.23 -16.05
N LEU A 45 3.94 3.43 -16.35
CA LEU A 45 3.65 2.17 -15.69
C LEU A 45 4.57 1.05 -16.16
N HIS A 46 5.34 0.46 -15.25
CA HIS A 46 6.05 -0.80 -15.47
C HIS A 46 5.37 -1.93 -14.70
N LEU A 47 5.50 -3.15 -15.21
CA LEU A 47 4.90 -4.34 -14.62
C LEU A 47 5.93 -5.46 -14.47
N ALA A 48 5.89 -6.15 -13.33
CA ALA A 48 6.66 -7.37 -13.08
C ALA A 48 5.72 -8.47 -12.58
N SER A 49 6.09 -9.72 -12.77
CA SER A 49 5.32 -10.86 -12.26
C SER A 49 6.15 -11.76 -11.37
N SER A 50 5.47 -12.44 -10.44
CA SER A 50 6.09 -13.44 -9.57
C SER A 50 5.12 -14.61 -9.35
N ALA A 51 5.67 -15.82 -9.32
CA ALA A 51 4.92 -17.03 -8.98
C ALA A 51 4.95 -17.35 -7.48
N ASP A 52 5.95 -16.84 -6.75
CA ASP A 52 6.23 -17.18 -5.35
C ASP A 52 6.20 -15.98 -4.39
N GLY A 53 6.19 -14.75 -4.93
CA GLY A 53 6.28 -13.49 -4.17
C GLY A 53 7.71 -13.05 -3.86
N TYR A 54 8.72 -13.84 -4.19
CA TYR A 54 10.11 -13.53 -3.86
C TYR A 54 10.91 -13.12 -5.09
N THR A 55 10.74 -13.83 -6.20
CA THR A 55 11.47 -13.53 -7.44
C THR A 55 10.53 -12.82 -8.41
N TRP A 56 10.85 -11.57 -8.76
CA TRP A 56 10.06 -10.73 -9.66
C TRP A 56 10.76 -10.55 -11.00
N THR A 57 10.05 -10.88 -12.07
CA THR A 57 10.54 -10.75 -13.45
C THR A 57 9.77 -9.63 -14.15
N SER A 58 10.47 -8.61 -14.65
CA SER A 58 9.89 -7.53 -15.46
C SER A 58 9.21 -8.08 -16.71
N LEU A 59 8.06 -7.53 -17.05
CA LEU A 59 7.31 -7.85 -18.27
C LEU A 59 7.66 -6.88 -19.40
N ASN A 60 7.32 -7.24 -20.64
CA ASN A 60 7.53 -6.40 -21.83
C ASN A 60 8.97 -5.85 -21.98
N ASN A 61 9.99 -6.64 -21.62
CA ASN A 61 11.39 -6.22 -21.59
C ASN A 61 11.61 -4.93 -20.76
N ASP A 62 10.85 -4.79 -19.67
CA ASP A 62 10.87 -3.65 -18.76
C ASP A 62 10.50 -2.31 -19.42
N LYS A 63 9.79 -2.34 -20.56
CA LYS A 63 9.21 -1.15 -21.20
C LYS A 63 7.91 -0.76 -20.51
N SER A 64 7.67 0.55 -20.43
CA SER A 64 6.41 1.10 -19.94
C SER A 64 5.19 0.60 -20.74
N TYR A 65 4.12 0.29 -20.02
CA TYR A 65 2.80 -0.11 -20.54
C TYR A 65 1.86 1.08 -20.73
N LEU A 66 2.08 2.17 -20.00
CA LEU A 66 1.24 3.36 -20.05
C LEU A 66 2.03 4.60 -19.65
N ALA A 67 2.28 5.49 -20.61
CA ALA A 67 2.91 6.79 -20.35
C ALA A 67 1.91 7.79 -19.74
N PRO A 68 2.30 8.61 -18.76
CA PRO A 68 1.43 9.62 -18.15
C PRO A 68 1.07 10.74 -19.13
N THR A 69 -0.20 11.16 -19.14
CA THR A 69 -0.68 12.26 -20.00
C THR A 69 -1.37 13.39 -19.24
N VAL A 70 -1.72 13.16 -17.97
CA VAL A 70 -2.45 14.12 -17.11
C VAL A 70 -1.54 14.90 -16.16
N SER A 71 -2.06 16.00 -15.61
CA SER A 71 -1.33 17.04 -14.87
C SER A 71 -0.28 17.78 -15.72
N LYS A 72 0.20 18.92 -15.19
CA LYS A 72 1.26 19.75 -15.77
C LYS A 72 2.60 19.02 -15.87
N ASP A 73 2.93 18.19 -14.87
CA ASP A 73 4.24 17.56 -14.75
C ASP A 73 4.28 16.18 -15.43
N LYS A 74 3.11 15.61 -15.75
CA LYS A 74 2.95 14.32 -16.44
C LYS A 74 3.83 13.24 -15.84
N LEU A 75 3.70 13.02 -14.53
CA LEU A 75 4.37 11.92 -13.83
C LEU A 75 3.39 10.76 -13.59
N MET A 76 3.92 9.55 -13.52
CA MET A 76 3.24 8.38 -12.97
C MET A 76 4.11 7.78 -11.89
N ARG A 77 3.90 8.23 -10.66
CA ARG A 77 4.59 7.72 -9.48
C ARG A 77 3.65 6.91 -8.62
N ASP A 78 4.20 5.93 -7.93
CA ASP A 78 3.52 5.15 -6.90
C ASP A 78 2.20 4.50 -7.43
N PRO A 79 2.22 3.79 -8.58
CA PRO A 79 0.98 3.30 -9.19
C PRO A 79 0.35 2.21 -8.31
N CYS A 80 -0.92 2.41 -7.98
CA CYS A 80 -1.74 1.45 -7.26
C CYS A 80 -2.81 0.86 -8.17
N ILE A 81 -2.76 -0.45 -8.40
CA ILE A 81 -3.77 -1.18 -9.19
C ILE A 81 -4.53 -2.14 -8.29
N ILE A 82 -5.86 -2.09 -8.35
CA ILE A 82 -6.74 -3.13 -7.80
C ILE A 82 -7.62 -3.73 -8.87
N ARG A 83 -8.10 -4.95 -8.64
CA ARG A 83 -9.28 -5.45 -9.33
C ARG A 83 -10.52 -4.99 -8.57
N GLY A 84 -11.34 -4.18 -9.21
CA GLY A 84 -12.62 -3.71 -8.68
C GLY A 84 -13.69 -4.79 -8.65
N LYS A 85 -14.75 -4.53 -7.88
CA LYS A 85 -15.95 -5.37 -7.82
C LYS A 85 -16.66 -5.47 -9.17
N ASP A 86 -16.52 -4.44 -10.00
CA ASP A 86 -17.01 -4.38 -11.38
C ASP A 86 -16.23 -5.28 -12.36
N GLY A 87 -15.20 -5.98 -11.88
CA GLY A 87 -14.35 -6.87 -12.67
C GLY A 87 -13.27 -6.16 -13.49
N ARG A 88 -13.22 -4.82 -13.44
CA ARG A 88 -12.18 -4.02 -14.08
C ARG A 88 -10.96 -3.88 -13.16
N PHE A 89 -9.83 -3.55 -13.75
CA PHE A 89 -8.69 -3.02 -13.02
C PHE A 89 -8.82 -1.51 -12.94
N HIS A 90 -8.62 -0.94 -11.75
CA HIS A 90 -8.59 0.50 -11.53
C HIS A 90 -7.21 0.87 -11.03
N MET A 91 -6.63 1.91 -11.61
CA MET A 91 -5.32 2.43 -11.24
C MET A 91 -5.41 3.88 -10.80
N VAL A 92 -4.71 4.20 -9.71
CA VAL A 92 -4.41 5.58 -9.32
C VAL A 92 -2.91 5.77 -9.16
N TRP A 93 -2.44 7.02 -9.29
CA TRP A 93 -1.02 7.37 -9.18
C TRP A 93 -0.81 8.84 -8.84
N THR A 94 0.38 9.18 -8.38
CA THR A 94 0.82 10.58 -8.22
C THR A 94 1.24 11.18 -9.54
N THR A 95 0.64 12.33 -9.88
CA THR A 95 0.81 13.02 -11.17
C THR A 95 1.86 14.14 -11.15
N SER A 96 2.20 14.65 -9.96
CA SER A 96 3.10 15.78 -9.74
C SER A 96 3.59 15.83 -8.29
N TRP A 97 4.76 16.44 -8.07
CA TRP A 97 5.26 16.76 -6.74
C TRP A 97 4.45 17.85 -6.02
N LYS A 98 3.80 18.75 -6.77
CA LYS A 98 3.11 19.93 -6.24
C LYS A 98 1.79 20.16 -6.98
N ASP A 99 0.87 19.22 -6.79
CA ASP A 99 -0.47 19.26 -7.34
C ASP A 99 -1.49 18.64 -6.36
N ARG A 100 -2.77 18.95 -6.57
CA ARG A 100 -3.87 18.60 -5.66
C ARG A 100 -4.84 17.57 -6.25
N GLY A 101 -4.45 16.96 -7.36
CA GLY A 101 -5.15 15.85 -7.99
C GLY A 101 -4.32 14.56 -7.98
N LEU A 102 -4.98 13.47 -8.34
CA LEU A 102 -4.37 12.17 -8.61
C LEU A 102 -4.77 11.69 -9.99
N GLY A 103 -3.96 10.83 -10.58
CA GLY A 103 -4.31 10.19 -11.84
C GLY A 103 -5.26 9.03 -11.61
N HIS A 104 -6.17 8.81 -12.55
CA HIS A 104 -7.04 7.63 -12.58
C HIS A 104 -7.19 7.08 -14.00
N ALA A 105 -7.14 5.75 -14.14
CA ALA A 105 -7.51 5.04 -15.37
C ALA A 105 -8.00 3.63 -15.02
N SER A 106 -8.82 3.03 -15.89
CA SER A 106 -9.27 1.66 -15.73
C SER A 106 -8.91 0.80 -16.93
N SER A 107 -8.84 -0.51 -16.74
CA SER A 107 -8.58 -1.49 -17.80
C SER A 107 -9.40 -2.75 -17.59
N THR A 108 -9.74 -3.47 -18.66
CA THR A 108 -10.34 -4.81 -18.58
C THR A 108 -9.31 -5.93 -18.72
N ASP A 109 -8.07 -5.61 -19.09
CA ASP A 109 -7.06 -6.60 -19.46
C ASP A 109 -5.61 -6.24 -19.05
N LEU A 110 -5.40 -5.10 -18.37
CA LEU A 110 -4.11 -4.52 -17.96
C LEU A 110 -3.21 -4.05 -19.12
N VAL A 111 -3.67 -4.19 -20.37
CA VAL A 111 -2.94 -3.79 -21.59
C VAL A 111 -3.54 -2.50 -22.14
N HIS A 112 -4.86 -2.49 -22.32
CA HIS A 112 -5.60 -1.36 -22.86
C HIS A 112 -6.24 -0.57 -21.71
N TRP A 113 -5.79 0.66 -21.54
CA TRP A 113 -6.28 1.56 -20.50
C TRP A 113 -7.25 2.58 -21.09
N THR A 114 -8.24 2.97 -20.31
CA THR A 114 -9.10 4.12 -20.64
C THR A 114 -8.28 5.40 -20.69
N GLU A 115 -8.85 6.45 -21.26
CA GLU A 115 -8.32 7.80 -21.13
C GLU A 115 -8.02 8.12 -19.65
N GLN A 116 -6.84 8.69 -19.41
CA GLN A 116 -6.40 9.07 -18.08
C GLN A 116 -7.17 10.29 -17.61
N GLN A 117 -7.57 10.27 -16.34
CA GLN A 117 -8.29 11.36 -15.69
C GLN A 117 -7.42 11.99 -14.62
N ASP A 118 -7.47 13.31 -14.50
CA ASP A 118 -6.96 14.03 -13.33
C ASP A 118 -8.11 14.24 -12.35
N VAL A 119 -8.07 13.55 -11.22
CA VAL A 119 -9.13 13.54 -10.21
C VAL A 119 -8.80 14.57 -9.13
N PRO A 120 -9.55 15.68 -9.00
CA PRO A 120 -9.18 16.85 -8.20
C PRO A 120 -9.50 16.71 -6.70
N VAL A 121 -9.03 15.64 -6.06
CA VAL A 121 -9.44 15.24 -4.70
C VAL A 121 -9.15 16.28 -3.61
N MET A 122 -8.15 17.15 -3.78
CA MET A 122 -7.77 18.21 -2.82
C MET A 122 -7.89 19.63 -3.39
N MET A 123 -8.52 19.83 -4.55
CA MET A 123 -8.60 21.16 -5.17
C MET A 123 -9.39 22.19 -4.35
N HIS A 124 -10.31 21.73 -3.50
CA HIS A 124 -11.06 22.54 -2.55
C HIS A 124 -10.20 23.11 -1.41
N GLU A 125 -9.04 22.51 -1.13
CA GLU A 125 -8.08 22.96 -0.12
C GLU A 125 -7.01 23.84 -0.78
N ALA A 126 -7.17 25.16 -0.70
CA ALA A 126 -6.31 26.13 -1.39
C ALA A 126 -4.82 26.02 -1.00
N THR A 127 -4.54 25.65 0.24
CA THR A 127 -3.18 25.55 0.78
C THR A 127 -2.62 24.13 0.79
N ALA A 128 -3.38 23.13 0.31
CA ALA A 128 -2.86 21.78 0.15
C ALA A 128 -1.67 21.78 -0.80
N LYS A 129 -0.55 21.23 -0.35
CA LYS A 129 0.69 21.21 -1.15
C LYS A 129 0.69 20.13 -2.22
N ASN A 130 0.06 18.99 -1.93
CA ASN A 130 0.29 17.77 -2.68
C ASN A 130 -0.80 16.70 -2.50
N VAL A 131 -0.87 15.74 -3.42
CA VAL A 131 -1.54 14.43 -3.29
C VAL A 131 -0.52 13.36 -3.67
N TRP A 132 0.09 12.71 -2.67
CA TRP A 132 1.18 11.75 -2.86
C TRP A 132 0.80 10.32 -2.53
N ALA A 133 1.37 9.39 -3.30
CA ALA A 133 1.20 7.94 -3.18
C ALA A 133 -0.26 7.51 -2.94
N PRO A 134 -1.19 7.84 -3.85
CA PRO A 134 -2.56 7.40 -3.71
C PRO A 134 -2.66 5.87 -3.85
N GLU A 135 -3.43 5.24 -2.99
CA GLU A 135 -3.82 3.84 -3.11
C GLU A 135 -5.35 3.67 -3.12
N ILE A 136 -5.82 2.52 -3.61
CA ILE A 136 -7.24 2.14 -3.64
C ILE A 136 -7.42 0.85 -2.86
N THR A 137 -8.45 0.79 -2.01
CA THR A 137 -8.92 -0.45 -1.38
C THR A 137 -10.43 -0.56 -1.56
N TYR A 138 -10.91 -1.71 -2.00
CA TYR A 138 -12.35 -1.96 -2.06
C TYR A 138 -12.89 -2.35 -0.67
N ASP A 139 -13.80 -1.54 -0.14
CA ASP A 139 -14.50 -1.77 1.12
C ASP A 139 -15.79 -2.56 0.86
N ALA A 140 -15.68 -3.88 1.00
CA ALA A 140 -16.81 -4.79 0.81
C ALA A 140 -17.94 -4.59 1.82
N GLN A 141 -17.67 -4.02 3.01
CA GLN A 141 -18.69 -3.81 4.04
C GLN A 141 -19.67 -2.69 3.65
N LYS A 142 -19.18 -1.66 2.95
CA LYS A 142 -19.98 -0.50 2.51
C LYS A 142 -20.24 -0.47 1.00
N ASP A 143 -19.73 -1.46 0.27
CA ASP A 143 -19.81 -1.57 -1.18
C ASP A 143 -19.33 -0.30 -1.90
N GLN A 144 -18.08 0.08 -1.62
CA GLN A 144 -17.45 1.28 -2.14
C GLN A 144 -15.93 1.11 -2.25
N TYR A 145 -15.29 2.00 -3.00
CA TYR A 145 -13.84 2.15 -3.05
C TYR A 145 -13.40 3.25 -2.09
N LEU A 146 -12.36 2.97 -1.32
CA LEU A 146 -11.61 3.93 -0.54
C LEU A 146 -10.37 4.32 -1.34
N ILE A 147 -10.19 5.60 -1.62
CA ILE A 147 -8.95 6.14 -2.22
C ILE A 147 -8.29 7.00 -1.16
N TYR A 148 -7.00 6.79 -0.89
CA TYR A 148 -6.30 7.44 0.21
C TYR A 148 -4.88 7.81 -0.17
N TRP A 149 -4.35 8.91 0.39
CA TRP A 149 -3.09 9.53 -0.03
C TRP A 149 -2.50 10.39 1.09
N ALA A 150 -1.24 10.79 0.94
CA ALA A 150 -0.59 11.72 1.86
C ALA A 150 -0.69 13.17 1.38
N THR A 151 -1.10 14.10 2.25
CA THR A 151 -1.14 15.54 1.95
C THR A 151 -0.60 16.36 3.11
N THR A 152 0.24 17.36 2.79
CA THR A 152 0.57 18.45 3.72
C THR A 152 -0.38 19.64 3.50
N ILE A 153 -0.94 20.14 4.60
CA ILE A 153 -1.62 21.44 4.65
C ILE A 153 -0.91 22.30 5.70
N PRO A 154 -0.21 23.38 5.30
CA PRO A 154 0.58 24.20 6.22
C PRO A 154 -0.24 24.68 7.42
N GLY A 155 0.34 24.55 8.61
CA GLY A 155 -0.27 25.01 9.87
C GLY A 155 -1.45 24.19 10.38
N ARG A 156 -1.90 23.14 9.66
CA ARG A 156 -3.07 22.34 10.07
C ARG A 156 -2.78 21.39 11.22
N PHE A 157 -1.56 20.84 11.28
CA PHE A 157 -1.13 19.92 12.33
C PHE A 157 0.11 20.45 13.03
N PRO A 158 0.31 20.15 14.33
CA PRO A 158 1.55 20.46 15.02
C PRO A 158 2.74 19.95 14.22
N GLN A 159 3.70 20.85 13.98
CA GLN A 159 4.85 20.56 13.12
C GLN A 159 5.94 19.78 13.85
N GLY A 160 5.99 19.88 15.19
CA GLY A 160 7.08 19.38 16.02
C GLY A 160 8.46 19.85 15.52
N GLU A 161 9.53 19.23 16.03
CA GLU A 161 10.88 19.30 15.41
C GLU A 161 10.97 18.44 14.12
N THR A 162 9.82 17.96 13.62
CA THR A 162 9.69 16.87 12.62
C THR A 162 9.49 17.34 11.18
N ALA A 163 9.60 18.65 10.92
CA ALA A 163 9.47 19.21 9.57
C ALA A 163 10.57 18.66 8.66
N VAL A 164 10.19 17.93 7.61
CA VAL A 164 11.10 17.42 6.58
C VAL A 164 11.46 18.52 5.57
N GLU A 165 12.38 18.20 4.67
CA GLU A 165 12.68 18.93 3.43
C GLU A 165 11.44 19.57 2.80
N GLY A 166 11.49 20.89 2.58
CA GLY A 166 10.37 21.65 2.00
C GLY A 166 9.22 21.97 2.95
N GLY A 167 9.36 21.70 4.25
CA GLY A 167 8.36 22.03 5.27
C GLY A 167 7.09 21.19 5.15
N ASN A 168 7.24 19.91 4.79
CA ASN A 168 6.15 18.97 4.68
C ASN A 168 5.85 18.29 6.02
N ASN A 169 4.57 18.16 6.34
CA ASN A 169 4.03 17.52 7.55
C ASN A 169 2.71 16.85 7.15
N HIS A 170 2.82 15.65 6.59
CA HIS A 170 1.72 14.95 5.96
C HIS A 170 0.83 14.26 6.98
N ARG A 171 -0.45 14.14 6.61
CA ARG A 171 -1.38 13.15 7.15
C ARG A 171 -1.96 12.33 6.01
N ILE A 172 -2.49 11.15 6.34
CA ILE A 172 -3.23 10.37 5.37
C ILE A 172 -4.65 10.93 5.29
N TYR A 173 -5.08 11.26 4.09
CA TYR A 173 -6.45 11.66 3.75
C TYR A 173 -7.11 10.57 2.91
N TYR A 174 -8.42 10.61 2.82
CA TYR A 174 -9.17 9.72 1.95
C TYR A 174 -10.41 10.38 1.35
N THR A 175 -10.87 9.79 0.25
CA THR A 175 -12.23 9.95 -0.29
C THR A 175 -12.82 8.56 -0.54
N THR A 176 -14.13 8.49 -0.72
CA THR A 176 -14.84 7.29 -1.13
C THR A 176 -15.57 7.52 -2.44
N THR A 177 -15.67 6.47 -3.25
CA THR A 177 -16.44 6.49 -4.50
C THR A 177 -17.04 5.11 -4.77
N LYS A 178 -18.12 5.05 -5.55
CA LYS A 178 -18.67 3.78 -6.05
C LYS A 178 -18.42 3.58 -7.54
N ASP A 179 -18.06 4.64 -8.25
CA ASP A 179 -18.08 4.68 -9.72
C ASP A 179 -16.88 5.40 -10.34
N PHE A 180 -15.94 5.91 -9.52
CA PHE A 180 -14.79 6.73 -9.92
C PHE A 180 -15.17 8.01 -10.68
N LYS A 181 -16.40 8.49 -10.50
CA LYS A 181 -16.91 9.76 -11.07
C LYS A 181 -17.35 10.70 -9.98
N THR A 182 -18.06 10.18 -8.98
CA THR A 182 -18.52 10.95 -7.82
C THR A 182 -17.72 10.53 -6.60
N PHE A 183 -17.20 11.52 -5.88
CA PHE A 183 -16.31 11.34 -4.74
C PHE A 183 -16.90 12.03 -3.52
N SER A 184 -16.78 11.40 -2.35
CA SER A 184 -17.09 12.08 -1.09
C SER A 184 -16.08 13.21 -0.83
N PRO A 185 -16.42 14.23 -0.02
CA PRO A 185 -15.42 15.18 0.46
C PRO A 185 -14.22 14.47 1.11
N ALA A 186 -13.03 15.04 0.94
CA ALA A 186 -11.82 14.47 1.53
C ALA A 186 -11.86 14.61 3.06
N GLN A 187 -11.40 13.57 3.76
CA GLN A 187 -11.33 13.53 5.23
C GLN A 187 -9.98 13.00 5.68
N VAL A 188 -9.54 13.37 6.88
CA VAL A 188 -8.33 12.78 7.49
C VAL A 188 -8.62 11.32 7.83
N LEU A 189 -7.80 10.41 7.33
CA LEU A 189 -7.86 8.97 7.63
C LEU A 189 -7.00 8.62 8.85
N TYR A 190 -5.80 9.20 8.92
CA TYR A 190 -4.80 8.83 9.92
C TYR A 190 -4.02 10.06 10.42
N ASP A 191 -4.15 10.33 11.71
CA ASP A 191 -3.34 11.29 12.45
C ASP A 191 -3.09 10.75 13.87
N GLN A 192 -1.82 10.46 14.15
CA GLN A 192 -1.35 10.04 15.48
C GLN A 192 -0.22 10.96 15.96
N GLY A 193 -0.19 12.22 15.49
CA GLY A 193 0.74 13.23 15.97
C GLY A 193 2.14 13.21 15.34
N PHE A 194 2.38 12.41 14.30
CA PHE A 194 3.66 12.36 13.56
C PHE A 194 3.44 12.45 12.05
N ASN A 195 4.50 12.76 11.32
CA ASN A 195 4.47 12.88 9.87
C ASN A 195 4.35 11.48 9.22
N VAL A 196 3.27 11.25 8.49
CA VAL A 196 2.92 9.94 7.93
C VAL A 196 2.71 10.02 6.43
N ILE A 197 3.33 9.10 5.69
CA ILE A 197 3.14 8.94 4.24
C ILE A 197 2.99 7.45 3.89
N ASP A 198 2.76 7.18 2.60
CA ASP A 198 2.77 5.85 1.98
C ASP A 198 1.98 4.82 2.78
N ALA A 199 0.66 4.96 2.78
CA ALA A 199 -0.23 3.98 3.39
C ALA A 199 -0.62 2.91 2.37
N THR A 200 -0.75 1.66 2.82
CA THR A 200 -1.43 0.58 2.11
C THR A 200 -2.37 -0.16 3.06
N ILE A 201 -3.61 -0.38 2.63
CA ILE A 201 -4.69 -0.92 3.45
C ILE A 201 -5.21 -2.22 2.86
N GLN A 202 -5.17 -3.28 3.66
CA GLN A 202 -5.63 -4.61 3.28
C GLN A 202 -6.70 -5.13 4.25
N PRO A 203 -7.69 -5.90 3.77
CA PRO A 203 -8.59 -6.63 4.65
C PRO A 203 -7.81 -7.72 5.42
N ALA A 204 -8.04 -7.81 6.73
CA ALA A 204 -7.41 -8.77 7.62
C ALA A 204 -8.48 -9.42 8.53
N GLY A 205 -9.11 -10.50 8.04
CA GLY A 205 -10.23 -11.14 8.73
C GLY A 205 -11.46 -10.23 8.74
N LYS A 206 -11.94 -9.85 9.93
CA LYS A 206 -13.10 -8.94 10.09
C LYS A 206 -12.72 -7.45 10.19
N ARG A 207 -11.41 -7.16 10.21
CA ARG A 207 -10.85 -5.82 10.35
C ARG A 207 -10.02 -5.46 9.13
N TYR A 208 -9.47 -4.26 9.11
CA TYR A 208 -8.50 -3.75 8.16
C TYR A 208 -7.15 -3.56 8.85
N VAL A 209 -6.08 -3.82 8.10
CA VAL A 209 -4.71 -3.52 8.48
C VAL A 209 -4.18 -2.44 7.55
N MET A 210 -3.60 -1.38 8.13
CA MET A 210 -2.86 -0.35 7.42
C MET A 210 -1.37 -0.55 7.71
N PHE A 211 -0.57 -0.65 6.66
CA PHE A 211 0.87 -0.45 6.73
C PHE A 211 1.16 0.98 6.31
N LEU A 212 2.03 1.67 7.04
CA LEU A 212 2.31 3.09 6.84
C LEU A 212 3.78 3.41 7.11
N LYS A 213 4.30 4.48 6.49
CA LYS A 213 5.63 5.01 6.78
C LYS A 213 5.56 6.10 7.83
N ASP A 214 6.36 5.96 8.88
CA ASP A 214 6.72 7.07 9.74
C ASP A 214 7.85 7.88 9.08
N GLU A 215 7.48 9.05 8.56
CA GLU A 215 8.36 9.92 7.78
C GLU A 215 9.18 10.88 8.66
N THR A 216 9.07 10.75 9.99
CA THR A 216 9.79 11.59 10.96
C THR A 216 11.30 11.49 10.75
N ARG A 217 11.94 12.66 10.62
CA ARG A 217 13.38 12.79 10.37
C ARG A 217 14.20 12.82 11.66
N GLU A 218 13.71 13.47 12.71
CA GLU A 218 14.38 13.60 14.00
C GLU A 218 13.37 13.42 15.15
N PRO A 219 13.59 12.47 16.09
CA PRO A 219 14.54 11.36 15.95
C PRO A 219 14.22 10.52 14.71
N VAL A 220 15.24 9.99 14.05
CA VAL A 220 15.08 9.22 12.79
C VAL A 220 14.10 8.07 13.01
N GLN A 221 12.99 8.10 12.28
CA GLN A 221 12.05 6.98 12.19
C GLN A 221 12.24 6.29 10.84
N LYS A 222 11.80 6.91 9.74
CA LYS A 222 11.95 6.41 8.34
C LYS A 222 11.68 4.91 8.19
N ASN A 223 10.72 4.42 8.95
CA ASN A 223 10.41 2.99 9.09
C ASN A 223 8.94 2.74 8.81
N LEU A 224 8.61 1.47 8.60
CA LEU A 224 7.23 1.04 8.41
C LEU A 224 6.62 0.59 9.73
N ARG A 225 5.32 0.85 9.89
CA ARG A 225 4.52 0.49 11.07
C ARG A 225 3.16 -0.04 10.65
N VAL A 226 2.44 -0.62 11.60
CA VAL A 226 1.13 -1.24 11.39
C VAL A 226 0.08 -0.57 12.26
N ALA A 227 -1.12 -0.35 11.73
CA ALA A 227 -2.29 0.08 12.48
C ALA A 227 -3.54 -0.70 12.04
N PHE A 228 -4.54 -0.81 12.91
CA PHE A 228 -5.75 -1.61 12.65
C PHE A 228 -7.03 -0.82 12.86
N ALA A 229 -8.07 -1.14 12.09
CA ALA A 229 -9.42 -0.59 12.24
C ALA A 229 -10.50 -1.62 11.92
N ASP A 230 -11.67 -1.52 12.52
CA ASP A 230 -12.81 -2.40 12.17
C ASP A 230 -13.47 -2.03 10.84
N GLN A 231 -13.33 -0.76 10.41
CA GLN A 231 -13.85 -0.23 9.14
C GLN A 231 -12.71 0.28 8.28
N ALA A 232 -12.85 0.22 6.95
CA ALA A 232 -11.82 0.70 6.02
C ALA A 232 -11.47 2.18 6.24
N THR A 233 -12.49 2.97 6.63
CA THR A 233 -12.39 4.40 6.93
C THR A 233 -11.91 4.72 8.35
N GLY A 234 -11.46 3.73 9.12
CA GLY A 234 -11.02 3.92 10.50
C GLY A 234 -12.16 3.98 11.53
N PRO A 235 -11.88 4.46 12.76
CA PRO A 235 -10.59 4.98 13.20
C PRO A 235 -9.54 3.87 13.29
N TYR A 236 -8.31 4.17 12.85
CA TYR A 236 -7.18 3.27 12.99
C TYR A 236 -6.48 3.45 14.34
N SER A 237 -5.95 2.36 14.88
CA SER A 237 -5.19 2.34 16.13
C SER A 237 -3.93 3.21 16.09
N LYS A 238 -3.32 3.40 17.28
CA LYS A 238 -1.92 3.82 17.36
C LYS A 238 -1.04 2.88 16.53
N PRO A 239 0.08 3.39 15.96
CA PRO A 239 0.96 2.54 15.18
C PRO A 239 1.68 1.54 16.09
N SER A 240 2.04 0.39 15.54
CA SER A 240 2.95 -0.55 16.17
C SER A 240 4.35 0.04 16.36
N GLU A 241 5.22 -0.72 17.02
CA GLU A 241 6.66 -0.56 16.86
C GLU A 241 7.08 -0.78 15.38
N PRO A 242 8.25 -0.28 14.96
CA PRO A 242 8.77 -0.49 13.62
C PRO A 242 8.80 -1.97 13.22
N ILE A 243 8.30 -2.29 12.02
CA ILE A 243 8.35 -3.64 11.46
C ILE A 243 9.59 -3.88 10.58
N THR A 244 10.33 -2.82 10.27
CA THR A 244 11.56 -2.83 9.47
C THR A 244 12.81 -2.65 10.33
N GLY A 245 13.96 -3.07 9.81
CA GLY A 245 15.26 -2.90 10.48
C GLY A 245 15.80 -1.47 10.51
N LYS A 246 17.08 -1.32 10.87
CA LYS A 246 17.79 -0.02 10.96
C LYS A 246 18.24 0.49 9.58
N TYR A 247 17.26 0.76 8.72
CA TYR A 247 17.43 1.31 7.38
C TYR A 247 16.18 2.13 7.02
N TRP A 248 16.28 2.95 5.98
CA TRP A 248 15.14 3.77 5.54
C TRP A 248 14.28 2.97 4.57
N ALA A 249 13.00 2.85 4.88
CA ALA A 249 12.01 2.11 4.10
C ALA A 249 10.81 3.00 3.75
N GLU A 250 10.29 2.86 2.54
CA GLU A 250 9.13 3.61 2.07
C GLU A 250 8.28 2.81 1.08
N GLY A 251 7.09 3.31 0.78
CA GLY A 251 6.20 2.68 -0.18
C GLY A 251 5.81 1.23 0.11
N PRO A 252 5.25 0.92 1.29
CA PRO A 252 4.82 -0.43 1.61
C PRO A 252 3.70 -0.88 0.68
N THR A 253 3.78 -2.11 0.20
CA THR A 253 2.64 -2.81 -0.40
C THR A 253 2.57 -4.23 0.14
N ALA A 254 1.37 -4.71 0.48
CA ALA A 254 1.20 -5.93 1.26
C ALA A 254 0.32 -6.97 0.57
N ILE A 255 0.68 -8.24 0.69
CA ILE A 255 -0.11 -9.37 0.22
C ILE A 255 -0.08 -10.50 1.25
N ASN A 256 -1.24 -11.07 1.55
CA ASN A 256 -1.33 -12.34 2.28
C ASN A 256 -1.27 -13.49 1.27
N LEU A 257 -0.36 -14.44 1.42
CA LEU A 257 -0.17 -15.60 0.52
C LEU A 257 -0.69 -16.92 1.11
N GLY A 258 -1.65 -16.85 2.02
CA GLY A 258 -2.08 -18.00 2.80
C GLY A 258 -1.20 -18.09 4.04
N SER A 259 -0.08 -18.79 3.97
CA SER A 259 0.75 -19.08 5.14
C SER A 259 1.31 -17.85 5.88
N GLN A 260 1.45 -16.72 5.20
CA GLN A 260 2.04 -15.50 5.75
C GLN A 260 1.64 -14.25 4.96
N TRP A 261 1.80 -13.10 5.59
CA TRP A 261 1.89 -11.80 4.97
C TRP A 261 3.29 -11.53 4.47
N LEU A 262 3.39 -10.92 3.29
CA LEU A 262 4.59 -10.28 2.77
C LEU A 262 4.28 -8.79 2.57
N VAL A 263 5.17 -7.93 3.09
CA VAL A 263 5.12 -6.48 2.88
C VAL A 263 6.41 -6.09 2.17
N TYR A 264 6.29 -5.63 0.92
CA TYR A 264 7.39 -5.15 0.09
C TYR A 264 7.55 -3.64 0.25
N PHE A 265 8.77 -3.13 0.13
CA PHE A 265 9.05 -1.70 0.27
C PHE A 265 10.35 -1.29 -0.44
N ASP A 266 10.47 -0.02 -0.77
CA ASP A 266 11.68 0.58 -1.34
C ASP A 266 12.68 0.92 -0.21
N LYS A 267 13.86 0.30 -0.24
CA LYS A 267 15.01 0.71 0.60
C LYS A 267 15.78 1.79 -0.18
N TYR A 268 15.16 2.95 -0.34
CA TYR A 268 15.55 3.95 -1.35
C TYR A 268 16.97 4.51 -1.19
N THR A 269 17.54 4.48 0.01
CA THR A 269 18.94 4.87 0.28
C THR A 269 19.95 3.77 -0.07
N GLU A 270 19.49 2.52 -0.18
CA GLU A 270 20.29 1.35 -0.56
C GLU A 270 20.05 0.94 -2.03
N HIS A 271 19.17 1.63 -2.74
CA HIS A 271 18.81 1.36 -4.14
C HIS A 271 18.38 -0.08 -4.42
N LYS A 272 17.65 -0.69 -3.47
CA LYS A 272 17.06 -2.03 -3.61
C LYS A 272 15.70 -2.12 -2.96
N TYR A 273 14.92 -3.12 -3.38
CA TYR A 273 13.69 -3.49 -2.71
C TYR A 273 13.95 -4.40 -1.52
N GLY A 274 13.13 -4.27 -0.49
CA GLY A 274 13.12 -5.13 0.69
C GLY A 274 11.75 -5.76 0.91
N ALA A 275 11.70 -6.69 1.85
CA ALA A 275 10.44 -7.24 2.32
C ALA A 275 10.53 -7.73 3.76
N VAL A 276 9.41 -7.66 4.47
CA VAL A 276 9.21 -8.30 5.77
C VAL A 276 8.06 -9.30 5.69
N ALA A 277 8.17 -10.38 6.46
CA ALA A 277 7.18 -11.44 6.52
C ALA A 277 6.60 -11.58 7.93
N SER A 278 5.31 -11.93 8.02
CA SER A 278 4.65 -12.20 9.30
C SER A 278 3.52 -13.22 9.14
N THR A 279 3.34 -14.09 10.11
CA THR A 279 2.22 -15.06 10.14
C THR A 279 1.00 -14.55 10.92
N ASP A 280 1.17 -13.52 11.76
CA ASP A 280 0.18 -13.05 12.74
C ASP A 280 -0.08 -11.53 12.69
N LEU A 281 0.66 -10.77 11.87
CA LEU A 281 0.67 -9.30 11.80
C LEU A 281 1.25 -8.60 13.04
N GLU A 282 1.91 -9.35 13.92
CA GLU A 282 2.51 -8.85 15.17
C GLU A 282 4.02 -9.04 15.15
N HIS A 283 4.49 -10.23 14.79
CA HIS A 283 5.91 -10.57 14.73
C HIS A 283 6.40 -10.55 13.29
N TRP A 284 7.47 -9.80 13.04
CA TRP A 284 7.99 -9.53 11.70
C TRP A 284 9.41 -10.05 11.54
N THR A 285 9.67 -10.71 10.41
CA THR A 285 11.00 -11.16 10.00
C THR A 285 11.42 -10.40 8.75
N ASP A 286 12.60 -9.78 8.78
CA ASP A 286 13.21 -9.22 7.57
C ASP A 286 13.61 -10.37 6.62
N VAL A 287 13.04 -10.35 5.42
CA VAL A 287 13.31 -11.31 4.35
C VAL A 287 13.85 -10.60 3.11
N SER A 288 14.42 -9.41 3.26
CA SER A 288 14.93 -8.60 2.15
C SER A 288 15.98 -9.34 1.32
N ASP A 289 16.80 -10.20 1.93
CA ASP A 289 17.80 -10.99 1.20
C ASP A 289 17.21 -12.13 0.36
N LYS A 290 15.91 -12.42 0.53
CA LYS A 290 15.18 -13.43 -0.25
C LYS A 290 14.45 -12.86 -1.45
N VAL A 291 14.20 -11.55 -1.48
CA VAL A 291 13.46 -10.93 -2.58
C VAL A 291 14.39 -10.39 -3.65
N GLN A 292 13.98 -10.53 -4.90
CA GLN A 292 14.69 -10.03 -6.07
C GLN A 292 13.71 -9.27 -6.94
N PHE A 293 14.02 -8.01 -7.23
CA PHE A 293 13.21 -7.13 -8.08
C PHE A 293 13.99 -6.67 -9.31
N PRO A 294 13.30 -6.30 -10.40
CA PRO A 294 13.94 -5.64 -11.53
C PRO A 294 14.73 -4.40 -11.11
N LYS A 295 15.84 -4.13 -11.80
CA LYS A 295 16.70 -2.99 -11.47
C LYS A 295 15.95 -1.67 -11.68
N GLY A 296 15.98 -0.81 -10.67
CA GLY A 296 15.38 0.52 -10.72
C GLY A 296 13.88 0.54 -10.44
N THR A 297 13.29 -0.58 -9.97
CA THR A 297 11.96 -0.60 -9.38
C THR A 297 11.92 0.37 -8.19
N ARG A 298 10.88 1.21 -8.16
CA ARG A 298 10.53 2.10 -7.06
C ARG A 298 9.10 1.80 -6.59
N HIS A 299 8.65 2.52 -5.56
CA HIS A 299 7.32 2.39 -4.92
C HIS A 299 6.21 2.01 -5.92
N GLY A 300 5.50 0.94 -5.58
CA GLY A 300 4.51 0.30 -6.42
C GLY A 300 3.62 -0.62 -5.61
N THR A 301 2.66 -1.28 -6.27
CA THR A 301 1.65 -2.12 -5.63
C THR A 301 1.66 -3.56 -6.12
N VAL A 302 1.51 -4.51 -5.18
CA VAL A 302 1.30 -5.93 -5.50
C VAL A 302 -0.19 -6.25 -5.62
N LEU A 303 -0.55 -7.06 -6.62
CA LEU A 303 -1.89 -7.62 -6.77
C LEU A 303 -1.87 -9.04 -7.34
N ARG A 304 -2.98 -9.76 -7.17
CA ARG A 304 -3.19 -11.08 -7.78
C ARG A 304 -3.86 -10.94 -9.14
N ILE A 305 -3.35 -11.67 -10.12
CA ILE A 305 -3.97 -11.82 -11.44
C ILE A 305 -4.03 -13.27 -11.85
N THR A 306 -4.83 -13.58 -12.86
CA THR A 306 -4.87 -14.90 -13.46
C THR A 306 -3.70 -15.12 -14.41
N LYS A 307 -3.28 -16.37 -14.60
CA LYS A 307 -2.28 -16.76 -15.62
C LYS A 307 -2.71 -16.37 -17.04
N LYS A 308 -4.02 -16.33 -17.31
CA LYS A 308 -4.56 -15.87 -18.60
C LYS A 308 -4.32 -14.37 -18.82
N GLU A 309 -4.47 -13.56 -17.78
CA GLU A 309 -4.15 -12.12 -17.84
C GLU A 309 -2.66 -11.89 -17.98
N LEU A 310 -1.83 -12.63 -17.23
CA LEU A 310 -0.37 -12.57 -17.40
C LEU A 310 0.06 -12.89 -18.84
N ALA A 311 -0.54 -13.91 -19.46
CA ALA A 311 -0.21 -14.30 -20.84
C ALA A 311 -0.45 -13.16 -21.85
N ARG A 312 -1.48 -12.33 -21.64
CA ARG A 312 -1.74 -11.13 -22.45
C ARG A 312 -0.65 -10.07 -22.27
N LEU A 313 -0.25 -9.83 -21.02
CA LEU A 313 0.82 -8.88 -20.70
C LEU A 313 2.16 -9.26 -21.33
N THR A 314 2.46 -10.56 -21.45
CA THR A 314 3.71 -11.04 -22.07
C THR A 314 3.70 -11.00 -23.60
N ASN A 315 2.53 -10.87 -24.24
CA ASN A 315 2.36 -10.79 -25.69
C ASN A 315 1.35 -9.70 -26.06
N PRO A 316 1.65 -8.41 -25.80
CA PRO A 316 0.69 -7.31 -25.95
C PRO A 316 0.28 -7.03 -27.42
N SER A 317 0.90 -7.70 -28.39
CA SER A 317 0.64 -7.56 -29.84
C SER A 317 -0.48 -8.48 -30.37
N LYS A 318 -1.12 -9.28 -29.50
CA LYS A 318 -2.23 -10.20 -29.84
C LYS A 318 -3.46 -9.89 -28.99
#